data_AF-A0A7J4JFN5-F1
#
_entry.id   AF-A0A7J4JFN5-F1
#
_cell.length_a   1.000
_cell.length_b   1.000
_cell.length_c   1.000
_cell.angle_alpha   90.00
_cell.angle_beta   90.00
_cell.angle_gamma   90.00
#
_symmetry.space_group_name_H-M   'P 1'
#
loop_
_entity.id
_entity.type
_entity.pdbx_description
1 polymer ?
#
loop_
_entity_poly.entity_id
_entity_poly.type
_entity_poly.pdbx_seq_one_letter_code
_entity_poly.pdbx_strand_id
1 'polypeptide(L)'
;MLDTNLLLDFLSIQAKEDKGQRLTDSLRRSKALKDKYVKKAFTSHASDWNLLEFRDVVEKLTEEKKLIDYGYNVSEFSEGRKELPLTEEELAKVQAIVKELCSFSVVATKEIDLASLHRICALGFSTFDALLLMQAHRIDDCKYFVTRDKRLISGFKKKLVGILPSIRVLNPAEAMALLKAPRNP
;
A
#
# COMPACT_ATOMS: atom_id res chain seq x y z
N MET A 1 -2.50 -4.75 8.76
CA MET A 1 -1.93 -4.65 7.41
C MET A 1 -2.14 -3.24 6.87
N LEU A 2 -1.14 -2.67 6.22
CA LEU A 2 -1.26 -1.40 5.49
C LEU A 2 -1.51 -1.69 4.01
N ASP A 3 -2.41 -0.93 3.42
CA ASP A 3 -2.63 -0.92 1.97
C ASP A 3 -1.39 -0.36 1.24
N THR A 4 -1.10 -0.88 0.05
CA THR A 4 -0.04 -0.40 -0.85
C THR A 4 -0.12 1.11 -1.09
N ASN A 5 -1.32 1.68 -1.14
CA ASN A 5 -1.50 3.12 -1.32
C ASN A 5 -0.96 3.98 -0.16
N LEU A 6 -0.81 3.42 1.04
CA LEU A 6 -0.18 4.09 2.19
C LEU A 6 1.34 3.91 2.17
N LEU A 7 1.83 2.76 1.70
CA LEU A 7 3.25 2.54 1.50
C LEU A 7 3.81 3.53 0.46
N LEU A 8 3.05 3.81 -0.60
CA LEU A 8 3.39 4.86 -1.58
C LEU A 8 3.40 6.27 -0.97
N ASP A 9 2.48 6.57 -0.05
CA ASP A 9 2.51 7.84 0.70
C ASP A 9 3.80 7.94 1.52
N PHE A 10 4.21 6.85 2.20
CA PHE A 10 5.42 6.84 3.04
C PHE A 10 6.68 7.05 2.20
N LEU A 11 6.76 6.41 1.03
CA LEU A 11 7.83 6.63 0.06
C LEU A 11 7.87 8.09 -0.42
N SER A 12 6.70 8.65 -0.77
CA SER A 12 6.58 10.04 -1.22
C SER A 12 6.97 11.05 -0.14
N ILE A 13 6.64 10.76 1.12
CA ILE A 13 7.04 11.56 2.28
C ILE A 13 8.55 11.52 2.45
N GLN A 14 9.16 10.33 2.44
CA GLN A 14 10.61 10.16 2.58
C GLN A 14 11.35 10.96 1.50
N ALA A 15 10.98 10.78 0.22
CA ALA A 15 11.62 11.46 -0.89
C ALA A 15 11.50 13.00 -0.83
N LYS A 16 10.42 13.53 -0.22
CA LYS A 16 10.27 14.98 0.00
C LYS A 16 11.09 15.47 1.18
N GLU A 17 11.11 14.72 2.27
CA GLU A 17 11.92 15.03 3.46
C GLU A 17 13.41 15.08 3.11
N ASP A 18 13.91 14.10 2.33
CA ASP A 18 15.31 14.04 1.88
C ASP A 18 15.71 15.24 1.02
N LYS A 19 14.74 15.83 0.30
CA LYS A 19 14.94 17.02 -0.55
C LYS A 19 14.63 18.33 0.18
N GLY A 20 14.32 18.30 1.48
CA GLY A 20 13.89 19.48 2.23
C GLY A 20 12.59 20.12 1.72
N GLN A 21 11.76 19.37 0.98
CA GLN A 21 10.53 19.87 0.39
C GLN A 21 9.35 19.84 1.36
N ARG A 22 8.48 20.85 1.28
CA ARG A 22 7.25 20.90 2.08
C ARG A 22 6.29 19.77 1.68
N LEU A 23 5.73 19.07 2.68
CA LEU A 23 4.68 18.08 2.48
C LEU A 23 3.33 18.75 2.18
N THR A 24 2.59 18.18 1.24
CA THR A 24 1.18 18.53 0.97
C THR A 24 0.30 18.14 2.16
N ASP A 25 -0.86 18.77 2.30
CA ASP A 25 -1.78 18.47 3.42
C ASP A 25 -2.24 17.01 3.42
N SER A 26 -2.36 16.39 2.23
CA SER A 26 -2.68 14.97 2.12
C SER A 26 -1.57 14.09 2.70
N LEU A 27 -0.32 14.34 2.35
CA LEU A 27 0.82 13.56 2.86
C LEU A 27 1.07 13.81 4.35
N ARG A 28 0.80 15.02 4.87
CA ARG A 28 0.92 15.30 6.32
C ARG A 28 0.01 14.41 7.16
N ARG A 29 -1.18 14.03 6.65
CA ARG A 29 -2.07 13.10 7.35
C ARG A 29 -1.48 11.70 7.47
N SER A 30 -0.77 11.24 6.43
CA SER A 30 -0.10 9.94 6.41
C SER A 30 1.23 9.95 7.17
N LYS A 31 1.88 11.12 7.32
CA LYS A 31 3.18 11.25 8.03
C LYS A 31 3.13 10.72 9.47
N ALA A 32 2.12 11.08 10.24
CA ALA A 32 2.04 10.63 11.62
C ALA A 32 1.98 9.09 11.72
N LEU A 33 1.33 8.43 10.76
CA LEU A 33 1.28 6.97 10.67
C LEU A 33 2.62 6.40 10.19
N LYS A 34 3.30 7.03 9.22
CA LYS A 34 4.67 6.67 8.79
C LYS A 34 5.62 6.66 9.99
N ASP A 35 5.62 7.73 10.78
CA ASP A 35 6.52 7.88 11.92
C ASP A 35 6.29 6.78 12.97
N LYS A 36 5.03 6.34 13.16
CA LYS A 36 4.69 5.20 14.03
C LYS A 36 5.07 3.85 13.43
N TYR A 37 4.92 3.71 12.11
CA TYR A 37 5.29 2.52 11.35
C TYR A 37 6.79 2.25 11.44
N VAL A 38 7.63 3.24 11.12
CA VAL A 38 9.10 3.14 11.18
C VAL A 38 9.58 2.88 12.62
N LYS A 39 8.92 3.46 13.62
CA LYS A 39 9.19 3.19 15.05
C LYS A 39 8.64 1.86 15.55
N LYS A 40 8.05 1.03 14.69
CA LYS A 40 7.44 -0.26 15.04
C LYS A 40 6.47 -0.16 16.22
N ALA A 41 5.69 0.92 16.30
CA ALA A 41 4.76 1.17 17.40
C ALA A 41 3.56 0.20 17.42
N PHE A 42 3.38 -0.56 16.34
CA PHE A 42 2.39 -1.62 16.18
C PHE A 42 2.98 -2.71 15.29
N THR A 43 2.49 -3.94 15.43
CA THR A 43 2.81 -5.02 14.49
C THR A 43 2.14 -4.72 13.15
N SER A 44 2.95 -4.51 12.12
CA SER A 44 2.47 -4.43 10.75
C SER A 44 2.66 -5.76 10.05
N HIS A 45 1.72 -6.11 9.19
CA HIS A 45 1.81 -7.28 8.32
C HIS A 45 1.79 -6.84 6.87
N ALA A 46 2.53 -7.56 6.04
CA ALA A 46 2.49 -7.50 4.59
C ALA A 46 2.31 -8.92 4.04
N SER A 47 1.74 -9.04 2.85
CA SER A 47 1.69 -10.30 2.09
C SER A 47 2.58 -10.20 0.85
N ASP A 48 2.89 -11.32 0.21
CA ASP A 48 3.63 -11.30 -1.07
C ASP A 48 2.87 -10.50 -2.14
N TRP A 49 1.53 -10.45 -2.06
CA TRP A 49 0.70 -9.61 -2.92
C TRP A 49 0.90 -8.12 -2.67
N ASN A 50 1.09 -7.70 -1.42
CA ASN A 50 1.47 -6.31 -1.12
C ASN A 50 2.83 -5.97 -1.72
N LEU A 51 3.79 -6.88 -1.59
CA LEU A 51 5.14 -6.68 -2.11
C LEU A 51 5.13 -6.59 -3.63
N LEU A 52 4.37 -7.47 -4.29
CA LEU A 52 4.21 -7.49 -5.74
C LEU A 52 3.57 -6.20 -6.26
N GLU A 53 2.44 -5.80 -5.68
CA GLU A 53 1.75 -4.56 -6.07
C GLU A 53 2.64 -3.34 -5.82
N PHE A 54 3.31 -3.28 -4.67
CA PHE A 54 4.18 -2.15 -4.35
C PHE A 54 5.36 -2.07 -5.31
N ARG A 55 5.98 -3.21 -5.65
CA ARG A 55 7.05 -3.27 -6.66
C ARG A 55 6.56 -2.78 -8.01
N ASP A 56 5.44 -3.30 -8.51
CA ASP A 56 4.88 -2.93 -9.82
C ASP A 56 4.62 -1.42 -9.92
N VAL A 57 4.04 -0.83 -8.87
CA VAL A 57 3.78 0.61 -8.88
C VAL A 57 5.08 1.43 -8.81
N VAL A 58 6.06 1.04 -7.98
CA VAL A 58 7.34 1.77 -7.88
C VAL A 58 8.14 1.64 -9.17
N GLU A 59 8.12 0.48 -9.82
CA GLU A 59 8.72 0.24 -11.13
C GLU A 59 8.11 1.17 -12.16
N LYS A 60 6.78 1.17 -12.29
CA LYS A 60 6.05 2.04 -13.20
C LYS A 60 6.34 3.53 -12.97
N LEU A 61 6.38 3.97 -11.71
CA LEU A 61 6.72 5.37 -11.38
C LEU A 61 8.16 5.72 -11.75
N THR A 62 9.09 4.78 -11.59
CA THR A 62 10.49 4.95 -11.96
C THR A 62 10.63 5.06 -13.48
N GLU A 63 9.93 4.20 -14.21
CA GLU A 63 9.87 4.20 -15.67
C GLU A 63 9.24 5.49 -16.21
N GLU A 64 8.07 5.89 -15.71
CA GLU A 64 7.41 7.13 -16.12
C GLU A 64 8.29 8.36 -15.88
N LYS A 65 8.98 8.41 -14.74
CA LYS A 65 9.94 9.49 -14.46
C LYS A 65 11.08 9.48 -15.47
N LYS A 66 11.67 8.32 -15.76
CA LYS A 66 12.75 8.18 -16.75
C LYS A 66 12.31 8.68 -18.12
N LEU A 67 11.11 8.29 -18.57
CA LEU A 67 10.55 8.74 -19.85
C LEU A 67 10.36 10.26 -19.90
N ILE A 68 9.82 10.86 -18.83
CA ILE A 68 9.68 12.32 -18.72
C ILE A 68 11.04 13.01 -18.78
N ASP A 69 12.04 12.50 -18.04
CA ASP A 69 13.39 13.07 -18.01
C ASP A 69 14.07 13.00 -19.40
N TYR A 70 13.66 12.05 -20.25
CA TYR A 70 14.09 11.91 -21.65
C TYR A 70 13.24 12.68 -22.66
N GLY A 71 12.21 13.39 -22.22
CA GLY A 71 11.40 14.28 -23.05
C GLY A 71 10.15 13.65 -23.67
N TYR A 72 9.81 12.40 -23.34
CA TYR A 72 8.56 11.78 -23.79
C TYR A 72 7.36 12.42 -23.11
N ASN A 73 6.29 12.63 -23.87
CA ASN A 73 4.99 13.00 -23.33
C ASN A 73 4.17 11.76 -22.93
N VAL A 74 3.12 11.95 -22.14
CA VAL A 74 2.30 10.86 -21.60
C VAL A 74 1.66 9.99 -22.70
N SER A 75 1.28 10.58 -23.83
CA SER A 75 0.73 9.83 -24.98
C SER A 75 1.76 8.93 -25.64
N GLU A 76 3.05 9.26 -25.55
CA GLU A 76 4.15 8.49 -26.13
C GLU A 76 4.70 7.42 -25.17
N PHE A 77 4.24 7.36 -23.92
CA PHE A 77 4.80 6.44 -22.93
C PHE A 77 4.78 5.00 -23.42
N SER A 78 3.74 4.54 -24.12
CA SER A 78 3.69 3.16 -24.63
C SER A 78 4.82 2.81 -25.61
N GLU A 79 5.25 3.78 -26.42
CA GLU A 79 6.35 3.62 -27.37
C GLU A 79 7.69 3.77 -26.64
N GLY A 80 7.81 4.82 -25.82
CA GLY A 80 9.00 5.07 -25.01
C GLY A 80 9.37 3.91 -24.10
N ARG A 81 8.41 3.16 -23.53
CA ARG A 81 8.69 1.94 -22.73
C ARG A 81 9.42 0.85 -23.50
N LYS A 82 9.16 0.72 -24.80
CA LYS A 82 9.82 -0.27 -25.65
C LYS A 82 11.24 0.17 -26.00
N GLU A 83 11.45 1.47 -26.16
CA GLU A 83 12.72 2.07 -26.55
C GLU A 83 13.68 2.24 -25.36
N LEU A 84 13.13 2.60 -24.20
CA LEU A 84 13.88 2.95 -23.00
C LEU A 84 13.40 2.15 -21.78
N PRO A 85 13.59 0.81 -21.79
CA PRO A 85 13.24 -0.02 -20.64
C PRO A 85 14.09 0.34 -19.42
N LEU A 86 13.62 -0.04 -18.24
CA LEU A 86 14.44 0.01 -17.03
C LEU A 86 15.61 -0.97 -17.16
N THR A 87 16.79 -0.51 -16.75
CA THR A 87 18.01 -1.31 -16.65
C THR A 87 17.95 -2.21 -15.41
N GLU A 88 18.81 -3.24 -15.37
CA GLU A 88 18.93 -4.11 -14.20
C GLU A 88 19.28 -3.33 -12.92
N GLU A 89 20.11 -2.28 -13.03
CA GLU A 89 20.46 -1.42 -11.89
C GLU A 89 19.24 -0.63 -11.37
N GLU A 90 18.40 -0.11 -12.27
CA GLU A 90 17.17 0.59 -11.91
C GLU A 90 16.17 -0.36 -11.24
N LEU A 91 16.02 -1.58 -11.77
CA LEU A 91 15.18 -2.63 -11.17
C LEU A 91 15.70 -3.04 -9.78
N ALA A 92 17.02 -3.14 -9.61
CA ALA A 92 17.63 -3.41 -8.30
C ALA A 92 17.32 -2.29 -7.28
N LYS A 93 17.31 -1.02 -7.70
CA LYS A 93 16.90 0.11 -6.86
C LYS A 93 15.43 0.03 -6.46
N VAL A 94 14.54 -0.32 -7.41
CA VAL A 94 13.11 -0.56 -7.13
C VAL A 94 12.96 -1.65 -6.06
N GLN A 95 13.64 -2.78 -6.24
CA GLN A 95 13.60 -3.90 -5.29
C GLN A 95 14.14 -3.50 -3.91
N ALA A 96 15.19 -2.68 -3.85
CA ALA A 96 15.75 -2.17 -2.60
C ALA A 96 14.75 -1.30 -1.84
N ILE A 97 14.06 -0.38 -2.53
CA ILE A 97 13.01 0.48 -1.95
C ILE A 97 11.88 -0.35 -1.35
N VAL A 98 11.38 -1.33 -2.10
CA VAL A 98 10.31 -2.23 -1.64
C VAL A 98 10.75 -3.00 -0.39
N LYS A 99 11.96 -3.58 -0.44
CA LYS A 99 12.52 -4.35 0.68
C LYS A 99 12.69 -3.50 1.93
N GLU A 100 13.22 -2.28 1.79
CA GLU A 100 13.43 -1.37 2.92
C GLU A 100 12.11 -1.03 3.61
N LEU A 101 11.12 -0.53 2.85
CA LEU A 101 9.88 -0.08 3.45
C LEU A 101 9.05 -1.23 4.01
N CYS A 102 9.11 -2.41 3.40
CA CYS A 102 8.40 -3.59 3.89
C CYS A 102 9.15 -4.32 5.03
N SER A 103 10.42 -4.00 5.29
CA SER A 103 11.19 -4.58 6.40
C SER A 103 10.63 -4.29 7.80
N PHE A 104 9.76 -3.27 7.91
CA PHE A 104 9.04 -2.95 9.15
C PHE A 104 7.77 -3.79 9.34
N SER A 105 7.43 -4.65 8.37
CA SER A 105 6.28 -5.56 8.43
C SER A 105 6.72 -7.01 8.57
N VAL A 106 5.93 -7.80 9.27
CA VAL A 106 6.00 -9.27 9.24
C VAL A 106 5.35 -9.75 7.96
N VAL A 107 6.11 -10.44 7.11
CA VAL A 107 5.58 -10.98 5.85
C VAL A 107 4.90 -12.32 6.11
N ALA A 108 3.62 -12.41 5.76
CA ALA A 108 2.84 -13.63 5.84
C ALA A 108 1.84 -13.69 4.68
N THR A 109 1.87 -14.79 3.93
CA THR A 109 0.93 -15.05 2.85
C THR A 109 0.12 -16.29 3.19
N LYS A 110 -1.21 -16.17 3.11
CA LYS A 110 -2.17 -17.23 3.37
C LYS A 110 -2.84 -17.65 2.05
N GLU A 111 -3.42 -18.84 2.03
CA GLU A 111 -4.18 -19.33 0.88
C GLU A 111 -5.40 -18.44 0.59
N ILE A 112 -5.74 -18.29 -0.69
CA ILE A 112 -6.82 -17.44 -1.15
C ILE A 112 -8.03 -18.30 -1.53
N ASP A 113 -9.16 -18.00 -0.90
CA ASP A 113 -10.46 -18.53 -1.32
C ASP A 113 -10.97 -17.82 -2.59
N LEU A 114 -10.79 -18.44 -3.74
CA LEU A 114 -11.20 -17.87 -5.02
C LEU A 114 -12.70 -17.52 -5.09
N ALA A 115 -13.55 -18.23 -4.36
CA ALA A 115 -14.99 -17.91 -4.32
C ALA A 115 -15.25 -16.58 -3.61
N SER A 116 -14.61 -16.33 -2.46
CA SER A 116 -14.65 -15.03 -1.79
C SER A 116 -14.02 -13.93 -2.62
N LEU A 117 -12.90 -14.21 -3.29
CA LEU A 117 -12.24 -13.24 -4.17
C LEU A 117 -13.19 -12.77 -5.27
N HIS A 118 -13.81 -13.70 -5.99
CA HIS A 118 -14.79 -13.38 -7.03
C HIS A 118 -15.97 -12.57 -6.49
N ARG A 119 -16.50 -12.92 -5.30
CA ARG A 119 -17.59 -12.15 -4.68
C ARG A 119 -17.18 -10.71 -4.39
N ILE A 120 -15.97 -10.48 -3.89
CA ILE A 120 -15.47 -9.12 -3.60
C ILE A 120 -15.25 -8.34 -4.91
N CYS A 121 -14.62 -8.96 -5.92
CA CYS A 121 -14.43 -8.32 -7.22
C CYS A 121 -15.76 -7.97 -7.90
N ALA A 122 -16.80 -8.82 -7.77
CA ALA A 122 -18.14 -8.55 -8.28
C ALA A 122 -18.82 -7.33 -7.64
N LEU A 123 -18.33 -6.84 -6.50
CA LEU A 123 -18.77 -5.59 -5.88
C LEU A 123 -18.08 -4.34 -6.48
N GLY A 124 -17.19 -4.52 -7.46
CA GLY A 124 -16.48 -3.44 -8.15
C GLY A 124 -15.14 -3.04 -7.52
N PHE A 125 -14.60 -3.85 -6.61
CA PHE A 125 -13.25 -3.66 -6.08
C PHE A 125 -12.20 -4.26 -7.03
N SER A 126 -11.00 -3.66 -7.04
CA SER A 126 -9.91 -4.21 -7.83
C SER A 126 -9.47 -5.58 -7.29
N THR A 127 -8.91 -6.42 -8.15
CA THR A 127 -8.40 -7.73 -7.77
C THR A 127 -7.33 -7.61 -6.67
N PHE A 128 -6.41 -6.64 -6.78
CA PHE A 128 -5.38 -6.43 -5.75
C PHE A 128 -5.98 -6.00 -4.41
N ASP A 129 -6.89 -5.03 -4.39
CA ASP A 129 -7.57 -4.63 -3.14
C ASP A 129 -8.26 -5.82 -2.46
N ALA A 130 -8.95 -6.65 -3.26
CA ALA A 130 -9.64 -7.84 -2.79
C ALA A 130 -8.66 -8.87 -2.22
N LEU A 131 -7.55 -9.14 -2.92
CA LEU A 131 -6.47 -10.01 -2.44
C LEU A 131 -5.91 -9.52 -1.11
N LEU A 132 -5.56 -8.24 -1.00
CA LEU A 132 -4.98 -7.67 0.21
C LEU A 132 -5.94 -7.73 1.40
N LEU A 133 -7.22 -7.42 1.18
CA LEU A 133 -8.25 -7.55 2.22
C LEU A 133 -8.41 -9.00 2.69
N MET A 134 -8.38 -9.95 1.76
CA MET A 134 -8.44 -11.38 2.11
C MET A 134 -7.21 -11.84 2.87
N GLN A 135 -6.01 -11.39 2.48
CA GLN A 135 -4.78 -11.67 3.21
C GLN A 135 -4.86 -11.12 4.64
N ALA A 136 -5.26 -9.85 4.79
CA ALA A 136 -5.47 -9.24 6.11
C ALA A 136 -6.49 -10.03 6.95
N HIS A 137 -7.57 -10.51 6.33
CA HIS A 137 -8.61 -11.32 6.99
C HIS A 137 -8.10 -12.67 7.50
N ARG A 138 -7.16 -13.30 6.78
CA ARG A 138 -6.66 -14.65 7.07
C ARG A 138 -5.42 -14.68 7.97
N ILE A 139 -4.78 -13.55 8.21
CA ILE A 139 -3.65 -13.46 9.14
C ILE A 139 -4.20 -13.36 10.57
N ASP A 140 -3.89 -14.35 11.40
CA ASP A 140 -4.56 -14.62 12.68
C ASP A 140 -4.52 -13.44 13.67
N ASP A 141 -3.44 -12.67 13.70
CA ASP A 141 -3.25 -11.50 14.55
C ASP A 141 -3.51 -10.15 13.86
N CYS A 142 -3.91 -10.17 12.58
CA CYS A 142 -4.21 -8.96 11.81
C CYS A 142 -5.67 -8.53 12.01
N LYS A 143 -5.89 -7.55 12.89
CA LYS A 143 -7.24 -7.02 13.20
C LYS A 143 -7.70 -5.88 12.28
N TYR A 144 -6.75 -5.22 11.62
CA TYR A 144 -7.00 -3.98 10.90
C TYR A 144 -6.36 -3.97 9.53
N PHE A 145 -7.11 -3.50 8.54
CA PHE A 145 -6.61 -3.10 7.23
C PHE A 145 -6.72 -1.57 7.12
N VAL A 146 -5.59 -0.88 6.96
CA VAL A 146 -5.58 0.59 6.92
C VAL A 146 -5.37 1.05 5.48
N THR A 147 -6.23 1.92 4.98
CA THR A 147 -6.24 2.38 3.58
C THR A 147 -6.70 3.82 3.45
N ARG A 148 -6.28 4.53 2.40
CA ARG A 148 -6.87 5.82 2.00
C ARG A 148 -7.99 5.70 0.96
N ASP A 149 -8.27 4.51 0.45
CA ASP A 149 -9.38 4.31 -0.49
C ASP A 149 -10.74 4.38 0.23
N LYS A 150 -11.44 5.48 -0.01
CA LYS A 150 -12.79 5.74 0.53
C LYS A 150 -13.82 4.69 0.09
N ARG A 151 -13.63 4.07 -1.07
CA ARG A 151 -14.52 3.02 -1.58
C ARG A 151 -14.37 1.75 -0.74
N LEU A 152 -13.15 1.36 -0.39
CA LEU A 152 -12.91 0.22 0.50
C LEU A 152 -13.48 0.48 1.90
N ILE A 153 -13.23 1.67 2.46
CA ILE A 153 -13.75 2.04 3.78
C ILE A 153 -15.29 1.99 3.82
N SER A 154 -15.94 2.63 2.84
CA SER A 154 -17.41 2.70 2.78
C SER A 154 -18.04 1.36 2.38
N GLY A 155 -17.43 0.64 1.45
CA GLY A 155 -17.82 -0.70 1.02
C GLY A 155 -17.72 -1.74 2.13
N PHE A 156 -16.67 -1.64 2.95
CA PHE A 156 -16.51 -2.52 4.10
C PHE A 156 -17.66 -2.37 5.09
N LYS A 157 -17.95 -1.12 5.49
CA LYS A 157 -19.05 -0.79 6.42
C LYS A 157 -20.44 -1.26 5.93
N LYS A 158 -20.62 -1.49 4.63
CA LYS A 158 -21.93 -1.85 4.04
C LYS A 158 -22.08 -3.33 3.67
N LYS A 159 -21.05 -3.93 3.06
CA LYS A 159 -21.19 -5.24 2.37
C LYS A 159 -20.09 -6.24 2.74
N LEU A 160 -18.85 -5.78 2.98
CA LEU A 160 -17.74 -6.71 3.15
C LEU A 160 -17.64 -7.32 4.55
N VAL A 161 -18.25 -6.73 5.59
CA VAL A 161 -18.24 -7.30 6.95
C VAL A 161 -18.78 -8.74 6.98
N GLY A 162 -19.80 -9.05 6.17
CA GLY A 162 -20.35 -10.42 6.08
C GLY A 162 -19.45 -11.40 5.33
N ILE A 163 -18.51 -10.91 4.52
CA ILE A 163 -17.58 -11.73 3.74
C ILE A 163 -16.24 -11.89 4.49
N LEU A 164 -15.80 -10.84 5.19
CA LEU A 164 -14.50 -10.73 5.86
C LEU A 164 -14.67 -10.29 7.32
N PRO A 165 -15.30 -11.12 8.19
CA PRO A 165 -15.74 -10.67 9.52
C PRO A 165 -14.61 -10.44 10.53
N SER A 166 -13.40 -11.00 10.31
CA SER A 166 -12.30 -10.93 11.30
C SER A 166 -11.52 -9.61 11.29
N ILE A 167 -11.71 -8.77 10.27
CA ILE A 167 -10.96 -7.52 10.12
C ILE A 167 -11.84 -6.29 10.22
N ARG A 168 -11.23 -5.14 10.48
CA ARG A 168 -11.85 -3.83 10.31
C ARG A 168 -11.03 -2.99 9.33
N VAL A 169 -11.71 -2.33 8.40
CA VAL A 169 -11.07 -1.39 7.47
C VAL A 169 -11.14 0.02 8.05
N LEU A 170 -9.97 0.65 8.16
CA LEU A 170 -9.80 1.97 8.78
C LEU A 170 -9.13 2.94 7.82
N ASN A 171 -9.45 4.23 7.94
CA ASN A 171 -8.60 5.28 7.41
C ASN A 171 -7.41 5.59 8.34
N PRO A 172 -6.38 6.33 7.88
CA PRO A 172 -5.21 6.63 8.70
C PRO A 172 -5.53 7.39 10.00
N ALA A 173 -6.53 8.28 10.00
CA ALA A 173 -6.91 9.03 11.20
C ALA A 173 -7.59 8.12 12.24
N GLU A 174 -8.48 7.21 11.81
CA GLU A 174 -9.08 6.18 12.67
C GLU A 174 -8.00 5.26 13.26
N ALA A 175 -7.03 4.82 12.46
CA ALA A 175 -5.91 4.01 12.92
C ALA A 175 -5.04 4.77 13.95
N MET A 176 -4.74 6.05 13.68
CA MET A 176 -3.97 6.88 14.61
C MET A 176 -4.70 7.14 15.93
N ALA A 177 -6.03 7.25 15.92
CA ALA A 177 -6.81 7.39 17.15
C ALA A 177 -6.66 6.16 18.06
N LEU A 178 -6.67 4.95 17.48
CA LEU A 178 -6.44 3.70 18.22
C LEU A 178 -5.04 3.64 18.84
N LEU A 179 -4.02 4.17 18.14
CA LEU A 179 -2.64 4.21 18.65
C LEU A 179 -2.41 5.28 19.73
N LYS A 180 -3.32 6.26 19.86
CA LYS A 180 -3.26 7.30 20.89
C LYS A 180 -4.05 6.93 22.14
N ALA A 181 -5.05 6.05 22.02
CA ALA A 181 -5.82 5.61 23.17
C ALA A 181 -4.91 4.89 24.17
N PRO A 182 -5.03 5.16 25.49
CA PRO A 182 -4.32 4.39 26.50
C PRO A 182 -4.73 2.92 26.33
N ARG A 183 -3.74 2.02 26.25
CA ARG A 183 -4.00 0.59 26.28
C ARG A 183 -4.53 0.28 27.68
N ASN A 184 -5.81 -0.03 27.82
CA ASN A 184 -6.29 -0.64 29.06
C ASN A 184 -5.57 -2.00 29.18
N PRO A 185 -4.86 -2.24 30.29
CA PRO A 185 -4.21 -3.52 30.55
C PRO A 185 -5.22 -4.66 30.63
#